data_AF-A0A7X4I9L3-F1
#
_entry.id   AF-A0A7X4I9L3-F1
#
_cell.length_a   1.000
_cell.length_b   1.000
_cell.length_c   1.000
_cell.angle_alpha   90.00
_cell.angle_beta   90.00
_cell.angle_gamma   90.00
#
_symmetry.space_group_name_H-M   'P 1'
#
loop_
_entity.id
_entity.type
_entity.pdbx_description
1 polymer ?
#
loop_
_entity_poly.entity_id
_entity_poly.type
_entity_poly.pdbx_seq_one_letter_code
_entity_poly.pdbx_strand_id
1 'polypeptide(L)'
;MKKDNQKDEKISNKEESSRQRLKGLSFIKAFLFFAVYIAILVLVGVQAVSRSGETNKKKISIYKEATPTDADTDIEGVTKNEKENTKDHLELAQPAELKKVDAVSAGQDYNGIDLKDNGMPYAIKINRKENIVTVYSLDSDGFYTVPVKAFRCSVSLDDTTPAGLFTTTEKRLEWAILQGNVYGQYAYQIHEGIYFHSVPYTEKGSDKLETWEYNKLGEGASLGCIRMCVADVKWIYENCMPGTQVYLFDSDYPGPLGRPQQPYVFTETDDTGWDPTDTTPGNPFAGTAAIYGAVSHSIEVGEPFDSKTGVLAFSSDMENVTDRLMVEGTVDNQTPGEYKLSYYFYDNGKKILRDIYITVKDTEPPVITEAPDELHLRGCHGDADELAALIARNVTAFDGDKKIISYDVIPQTEEAGVDDDRTTENPVLVIDLTGVQETPGTYEVSCYAKDTADNRSTVWKITIALEE
;
A
#
# COMPACT_ATOMS: atom_id res chain seq x y z
N MET A 1 26.80 -85.02 -16.14
CA MET A 1 25.42 -84.47 -16.16
C MET A 1 24.98 -84.24 -14.71
N LYS A 2 24.54 -83.02 -14.39
CA LYS A 2 24.20 -82.49 -13.03
C LYS A 2 25.38 -82.31 -12.08
N LYS A 3 26.18 -81.25 -12.25
CA LYS A 3 26.82 -80.57 -11.10
C LYS A 3 27.29 -79.13 -11.32
N ASP A 4 27.18 -78.55 -12.52
CA ASP A 4 27.63 -77.16 -12.75
C ASP A 4 26.51 -76.10 -12.82
N ASN A 5 25.23 -76.47 -12.92
CA ASN A 5 24.14 -75.49 -13.01
C ASN A 5 23.58 -74.96 -11.67
N GLN A 6 24.16 -75.33 -10.52
CA GLN A 6 23.65 -74.89 -9.21
C GLN A 6 24.53 -73.84 -8.52
N LYS A 7 25.67 -73.48 -9.11
CA LYS A 7 26.55 -72.42 -8.59
C LYS A 7 26.19 -71.05 -9.14
N ASP A 8 25.85 -70.96 -10.43
CA ASP A 8 25.59 -69.66 -11.06
C ASP A 8 24.24 -69.05 -10.66
N GLU A 9 23.21 -69.89 -10.44
CA GLU A 9 21.89 -69.43 -9.98
C GLU A 9 21.90 -68.96 -8.51
N LYS A 10 22.86 -69.44 -7.71
CA LYS A 10 23.07 -69.03 -6.31
C LYS A 10 23.90 -67.75 -6.18
N ILE A 11 24.73 -67.44 -7.18
CA ILE A 11 25.51 -66.18 -7.24
C ILE A 11 24.63 -65.04 -7.77
N SER A 12 23.81 -65.29 -8.80
CA SER A 12 22.85 -64.32 -9.35
C SER A 12 21.82 -63.85 -8.31
N ASN A 13 21.18 -64.78 -7.58
CA ASN A 13 20.22 -64.41 -6.53
C ASN A 13 20.85 -63.70 -5.32
N LYS A 14 22.14 -63.94 -5.05
CA LYS A 14 22.85 -63.27 -3.94
C LYS A 14 23.28 -61.86 -4.33
N GLU A 15 23.68 -61.62 -5.58
CA GLU A 15 23.96 -60.27 -6.08
C GLU A 15 22.70 -59.42 -6.24
N GLU A 16 21.58 -60.01 -6.65
CA GLU A 16 20.31 -59.29 -6.81
C GLU A 16 19.69 -58.94 -5.44
N SER A 17 19.75 -59.84 -4.46
CA SER A 17 19.38 -59.56 -3.06
C SER A 17 20.30 -58.52 -2.40
N SER A 18 21.60 -58.54 -2.74
CA SER A 18 22.56 -57.53 -2.26
C SER A 18 22.30 -56.17 -2.90
N ARG A 19 21.98 -56.08 -4.19
CA ARG A 19 21.61 -54.83 -4.88
C ARG A 19 20.26 -54.29 -4.42
N GLN A 20 19.26 -55.13 -4.14
CA GLN A 20 18.00 -54.68 -3.54
C GLN A 20 18.19 -54.22 -2.08
N ARG A 21 19.06 -54.87 -1.31
CA ARG A 21 19.43 -54.39 0.04
C ARG A 21 20.29 -53.13 0.02
N LEU A 22 21.14 -52.92 -0.99
CA LEU A 22 21.91 -51.69 -1.21
C LEU A 22 21.03 -50.54 -1.71
N LYS A 23 20.03 -50.81 -2.55
CA LYS A 23 18.99 -49.82 -2.92
C LYS A 23 18.08 -49.50 -1.74
N GLY A 24 17.72 -50.49 -0.92
CA GLY A 24 16.96 -50.29 0.32
C GLY A 24 17.77 -49.56 1.41
N LEU A 25 19.06 -49.85 1.59
CA LEU A 25 19.94 -49.10 2.48
C LEU A 25 20.27 -47.71 1.95
N SER A 26 20.37 -47.54 0.62
CA SER A 26 20.55 -46.21 0.00
C SER A 26 19.29 -45.39 0.10
N PHE A 27 18.10 -46.00 -0.02
CA PHE A 27 16.83 -45.33 0.25
C PHE A 27 16.65 -45.03 1.74
N ILE A 28 17.02 -45.93 2.66
CA ILE A 28 16.94 -45.67 4.10
C ILE A 28 17.99 -44.62 4.51
N LYS A 29 19.18 -44.62 3.91
CA LYS A 29 20.17 -43.54 4.11
C LYS A 29 19.71 -42.24 3.48
N ALA A 30 19.16 -42.24 2.27
CA ALA A 30 18.59 -41.05 1.63
C ALA A 30 17.36 -40.53 2.39
N PHE A 31 16.54 -41.40 2.98
CA PHE A 31 15.39 -41.04 3.81
C PHE A 31 15.83 -40.61 5.21
N LEU A 32 16.91 -41.16 5.78
CA LEU A 32 17.53 -40.60 6.99
C LEU A 32 18.20 -39.26 6.70
N PHE A 33 18.88 -39.09 5.55
CA PHE A 33 19.45 -37.81 5.15
C PHE A 33 18.35 -36.81 4.81
N PHE A 34 17.21 -37.23 4.24
CA PHE A 34 16.07 -36.38 3.94
C PHE A 34 15.25 -36.07 5.20
N ALA A 35 15.13 -37.00 6.16
CA ALA A 35 14.49 -36.76 7.46
C ALA A 35 15.40 -35.94 8.39
N VAL A 36 16.72 -36.11 8.33
CA VAL A 36 17.70 -35.25 9.00
C VAL A 36 17.80 -33.91 8.27
N TYR A 37 17.65 -33.84 6.95
CA TYR A 37 17.60 -32.59 6.19
C TYR A 37 16.28 -31.85 6.40
N ILE A 38 15.14 -32.54 6.53
CA ILE A 38 13.87 -31.95 6.96
C ILE A 38 13.95 -31.57 8.44
N ALA A 39 14.57 -32.37 9.31
CA ALA A 39 14.79 -31.98 10.70
C ALA A 39 15.78 -30.82 10.82
N ILE A 40 16.76 -30.70 9.91
CA ILE A 40 17.68 -29.55 9.78
C ILE A 40 16.96 -28.38 9.11
N LEU A 41 16.03 -28.56 8.16
CA LEU A 41 15.21 -27.48 7.59
C LEU A 41 14.11 -27.04 8.54
N VAL A 42 13.66 -27.91 9.45
CA VAL A 42 12.78 -27.58 10.57
C VAL A 42 13.60 -27.03 11.73
N LEU A 43 14.88 -27.39 11.93
CA LEU A 43 15.76 -26.74 12.91
C LEU A 43 16.34 -25.43 12.41
N VAL A 44 16.61 -25.29 11.11
CA VAL A 44 17.03 -24.07 10.41
C VAL A 44 15.80 -23.23 10.11
N GLY A 45 14.63 -23.84 9.91
CA GLY A 45 13.33 -23.16 9.82
C GLY A 45 12.82 -22.73 11.19
N VAL A 46 13.02 -23.52 12.26
CA VAL A 46 12.79 -23.09 13.65
C VAL A 46 13.89 -22.16 14.10
N GLN A 47 15.14 -22.27 13.65
CA GLN A 47 16.18 -21.25 13.85
C GLN A 47 16.02 -20.05 12.91
N ALA A 48 15.28 -20.11 11.81
CA ALA A 48 14.96 -18.95 10.96
C ALA A 48 13.64 -18.31 11.41
N VAL A 49 12.74 -19.05 12.02
CA VAL A 49 11.54 -18.54 12.72
C VAL A 49 11.89 -18.10 14.15
N SER A 50 12.96 -18.65 14.76
CA SER A 50 13.56 -18.18 16.01
C SER A 50 14.79 -17.28 15.84
N ARG A 51 15.27 -17.05 14.60
CA ARG A 51 16.24 -15.97 14.27
C ARG A 51 15.72 -14.91 13.28
N SER A 52 14.54 -15.06 12.67
CA SER A 52 13.76 -13.94 12.13
C SER A 52 12.68 -13.46 13.12
N GLY A 53 12.62 -14.09 14.30
CA GLY A 53 11.92 -13.62 15.49
C GLY A 53 12.89 -13.08 16.54
N GLU A 54 14.00 -12.46 16.14
CA GLU A 54 14.88 -11.72 17.06
C GLU A 54 15.83 -10.76 16.30
N THR A 55 15.33 -10.00 15.33
CA THR A 55 15.97 -8.72 15.01
C THR A 55 15.64 -7.75 16.14
N ASN A 56 16.64 -7.55 16.99
CA ASN A 56 16.77 -6.49 17.96
C ASN A 56 15.72 -5.38 17.77
N LYS A 57 14.64 -5.48 18.56
CA LYS A 57 14.05 -4.31 19.19
C LYS A 57 15.19 -3.63 19.97
N LYS A 58 16.01 -2.85 19.29
CA LYS A 58 16.39 -1.56 19.86
C LYS A 58 15.05 -0.83 20.01
N LYS A 59 14.42 -1.06 21.16
CA LYS A 59 13.63 -0.02 21.80
C LYS A 59 14.57 1.18 21.82
N ILE A 60 14.45 2.05 20.82
CA ILE A 60 14.75 3.45 21.06
C ILE A 60 13.65 3.86 22.04
N SER A 61 13.94 3.71 23.32
CA SER A 61 13.13 4.25 24.39
C SER A 61 13.26 5.77 24.30
N ILE A 62 12.39 6.42 23.52
CA ILE A 62 12.20 7.86 23.60
C ILE A 62 11.10 8.14 24.64
N TYR A 63 11.25 7.61 25.85
CA TYR A 63 10.57 8.12 27.03
C TYR A 63 11.51 7.87 28.19
N LYS A 64 12.22 8.92 28.60
CA LYS A 64 12.94 8.93 29.87
C LYS A 64 11.89 9.28 30.92
N GLU A 65 11.51 8.30 31.74
CA GLU A 65 10.67 8.54 32.91
C GLU A 65 11.35 9.60 33.79
N ALA A 66 10.70 10.74 33.98
CA ALA A 66 11.00 11.63 35.07
C ALA A 66 10.41 10.98 36.34
N THR A 67 11.29 10.46 37.20
CA THR A 67 10.92 10.14 38.58
C THR A 67 10.54 11.45 39.30
N PRO A 68 9.40 11.51 39.99
CA PRO A 68 9.10 12.64 40.85
C PRO A 68 10.04 12.59 42.06
N THR A 69 10.96 13.54 42.16
CA THR A 69 11.60 13.86 43.43
C THR A 69 10.80 14.94 44.11
N ASP A 70 10.23 14.57 45.26
CA ASP A 70 9.68 15.47 46.25
C ASP A 70 10.67 16.61 46.53
N ALA A 71 10.21 17.84 46.33
CA ALA A 71 10.75 19.03 46.95
C ALA A 71 9.58 19.99 47.23
N ASP A 72 8.90 19.73 48.34
CA ASP A 72 8.20 20.76 49.11
C ASP A 72 9.19 21.90 49.37
N THR A 73 8.88 23.11 48.92
CA THR A 73 9.14 24.35 49.68
C THR A 73 8.16 25.42 49.24
N ASP A 74 7.14 25.61 50.07
CA ASP A 74 6.37 26.81 50.39
C ASP A 74 6.64 28.07 49.57
N ILE A 75 5.63 28.54 48.83
CA ILE A 75 5.23 29.97 48.85
C ILE A 75 3.69 30.06 48.83
N GLU A 76 3.16 30.70 49.87
CA GLU A 76 1.77 31.05 50.09
C GLU A 76 1.20 31.96 49.00
N GLY A 77 -0.05 31.72 48.60
CA GLY A 77 -0.87 32.77 48.00
C GLY A 77 -1.96 32.30 47.05
N VAL A 78 -3.20 32.48 47.51
CA VAL A 78 -4.40 32.79 46.70
C VAL A 78 -5.24 31.61 46.17
N THR A 79 -6.19 31.24 47.04
CA THR A 79 -7.60 30.83 46.79
C THR A 79 -7.91 29.84 45.67
N LYS A 80 -8.21 28.61 46.12
CA LYS A 80 -9.05 27.62 45.45
C LYS A 80 -10.45 28.17 45.22
N ASN A 81 -10.94 28.08 43.98
CA ASN A 81 -12.32 27.69 43.67
C ASN A 81 -12.43 27.45 42.16
N GLU A 82 -12.31 26.20 41.74
CA GLU A 82 -13.18 25.62 40.72
C GLU A 82 -13.16 24.10 40.90
N LYS A 83 -14.36 23.55 41.09
CA LYS A 83 -14.58 22.10 41.15
C LYS A 83 -14.60 21.60 39.72
N GLU A 84 -13.49 21.05 39.25
CA GLU A 84 -13.46 20.36 37.97
C GLU A 84 -14.17 19.00 38.12
N ASN A 85 -15.21 18.83 37.32
CA ASN A 85 -16.10 17.69 37.32
C ASN A 85 -15.40 16.50 36.65
N THR A 86 -15.09 15.46 37.42
CA THR A 86 -14.25 14.31 37.05
C THR A 86 -15.00 13.30 36.16
N LYS A 87 -15.55 13.75 35.02
CA LYS A 87 -16.35 12.90 34.10
C LYS A 87 -15.79 12.71 32.69
N ASP A 88 -14.64 13.31 32.35
CA ASP A 88 -14.05 13.28 30.99
C ASP A 88 -12.88 12.28 30.82
N HIS A 89 -12.78 11.27 31.68
CA HIS A 89 -11.84 10.16 31.45
C HIS A 89 -12.56 9.05 30.67
N LEU A 90 -12.07 8.75 29.47
CA LEU A 90 -12.49 7.54 28.74
C LEU A 90 -12.01 6.31 29.52
N GLU A 91 -12.95 5.50 30.05
CA GLU A 91 -12.64 4.17 30.56
C GLU A 91 -12.07 3.31 29.43
N LEU A 92 -10.84 2.81 29.64
CA LEU A 92 -10.19 1.81 28.81
C LEU A 92 -10.97 0.49 28.96
N ALA A 93 -11.77 0.16 27.94
CA ALA A 93 -12.61 -1.03 27.96
C ALA A 93 -11.79 -2.32 27.95
N GLN A 94 -12.11 -3.24 28.87
CA GLN A 94 -11.77 -4.65 28.77
C GLN A 94 -12.73 -5.35 27.78
N PRO A 95 -12.29 -6.44 27.11
CA PRO A 95 -13.01 -6.99 25.96
C PRO A 95 -14.38 -7.55 26.35
N ALA A 96 -15.44 -7.06 25.69
CA ALA A 96 -16.78 -7.61 25.74
C ALA A 96 -17.14 -8.28 24.39
N GLU A 97 -17.97 -9.32 24.42
CA GLU A 97 -18.31 -10.13 23.23
C GLU A 97 -19.04 -9.32 22.14
N LEU A 98 -18.46 -9.33 20.94
CA LEU A 98 -19.02 -8.75 19.72
C LEU A 98 -20.37 -9.38 19.34
N LYS A 99 -21.39 -8.56 19.09
CA LYS A 99 -22.52 -8.93 18.22
C LYS A 99 -22.15 -8.66 16.77
N LYS A 100 -21.59 -9.66 16.09
CA LYS A 100 -21.49 -9.66 14.62
C LYS A 100 -22.90 -9.60 14.03
N VAL A 101 -23.15 -8.62 13.16
CA VAL A 101 -24.31 -8.63 12.26
C VAL A 101 -23.95 -9.55 11.10
N ASP A 102 -24.86 -10.46 10.72
CA ASP A 102 -24.59 -11.52 9.74
C ASP A 102 -24.05 -10.96 8.42
N ALA A 103 -22.92 -11.53 7.97
CA ALA A 103 -22.25 -11.16 6.74
C ALA A 103 -23.16 -11.39 5.53
N VAL A 104 -23.34 -10.36 4.71
CA VAL A 104 -24.00 -10.46 3.41
C VAL A 104 -23.02 -11.12 2.43
N SER A 105 -23.52 -12.08 1.65
CA SER A 105 -22.75 -13.03 0.83
C SER A 105 -21.87 -12.40 -0.25
N ALA A 106 -20.72 -13.06 -0.47
CA ALA A 106 -19.60 -12.67 -1.33
C ALA A 106 -19.91 -12.56 -2.85
N GLY A 107 -19.83 -11.33 -3.36
CA GLY A 107 -18.99 -11.00 -4.50
C GLY A 107 -17.78 -10.23 -3.96
N GLN A 108 -16.59 -10.37 -4.54
CA GLN A 108 -15.42 -9.58 -4.12
C GLN A 108 -15.67 -8.11 -4.50
N ASP A 109 -16.28 -7.37 -3.58
CA ASP A 109 -16.52 -5.95 -3.74
C ASP A 109 -15.22 -5.20 -3.42
N TYR A 110 -14.46 -4.89 -4.46
CA TYR A 110 -13.18 -4.18 -4.38
C TYR A 110 -13.33 -2.80 -3.71
N ASN A 111 -14.54 -2.21 -3.68
CA ASN A 111 -14.83 -0.96 -2.97
C ASN A 111 -15.58 -1.18 -1.63
N GLY A 112 -15.56 -2.42 -1.12
CA GLY A 112 -16.30 -2.82 0.06
C GLY A 112 -17.81 -2.84 -0.15
N ILE A 113 -18.55 -3.54 0.71
CA ILE A 113 -19.98 -3.81 0.52
C ILE A 113 -20.82 -2.56 0.25
N ASP A 114 -21.83 -2.70 -0.60
CA ASP A 114 -22.87 -1.69 -0.76
C ASP A 114 -23.74 -1.59 0.50
N LEU A 115 -23.66 -0.42 1.14
CA LEU A 115 -24.39 -0.14 2.37
C LEU A 115 -25.81 0.28 2.01
N LYS A 116 -26.80 -0.44 2.55
CA LYS A 116 -28.20 -0.13 2.35
C LYS A 116 -28.64 1.04 3.22
N ASP A 117 -29.56 1.85 2.71
CA ASP A 117 -30.21 2.92 3.44
C ASP A 117 -30.64 2.49 4.85
N ASN A 118 -30.21 3.27 5.83
CA ASN A 118 -30.57 3.14 7.24
C ASN A 118 -31.21 4.42 7.81
N GLY A 119 -31.64 5.33 6.94
CA GLY A 119 -32.29 6.60 7.27
C GLY A 119 -31.32 7.75 7.55
N MET A 120 -30.02 7.57 7.34
CA MET A 120 -29.00 8.61 7.52
C MET A 120 -28.74 9.34 6.18
N PRO A 121 -28.30 10.62 6.20
CA PRO A 121 -27.96 11.31 4.96
C PRO A 121 -26.70 10.74 4.29
N TYR A 122 -25.81 10.15 5.10
CA TYR A 122 -24.52 9.64 4.65
C TYR A 122 -24.19 8.30 5.30
N ALA A 123 -23.31 7.55 4.63
CA ALA A 123 -22.56 6.44 5.20
C ALA A 123 -21.06 6.62 4.90
N ILE A 124 -20.22 5.97 5.69
CA ILE A 124 -18.76 6.09 5.61
C ILE A 124 -18.18 4.71 5.32
N LYS A 125 -17.30 4.62 4.33
CA LYS A 125 -16.42 3.44 4.12
C LYS A 125 -14.98 3.85 4.41
N ILE A 126 -14.25 3.03 5.17
CA ILE A 126 -12.84 3.26 5.51
C ILE A 126 -12.03 2.10 4.94
N ASN A 127 -11.19 2.40 3.95
CA ASN A 127 -10.19 1.46 3.48
C ASN A 127 -8.97 1.56 4.40
N ARG A 128 -8.74 0.54 5.23
CA ARG A 128 -7.64 0.50 6.21
C ARG A 128 -6.29 0.33 5.52
N LYS A 129 -6.24 -0.44 4.43
CA LYS A 129 -5.01 -0.67 3.66
C LYS A 129 -4.52 0.61 3.00
N GLU A 130 -5.45 1.40 2.48
CA GLU A 130 -5.14 2.63 1.76
C GLU A 130 -5.21 3.91 2.61
N ASN A 131 -5.62 3.81 3.88
CA ASN A 131 -5.73 4.95 4.80
C ASN A 131 -6.66 6.06 4.26
N ILE A 132 -7.82 5.64 3.73
CA ILE A 132 -8.80 6.53 3.10
C ILE A 132 -10.17 6.35 3.75
N VAL A 133 -10.77 7.48 4.12
CA VAL A 133 -12.17 7.56 4.52
C VAL A 133 -12.96 8.13 3.35
N THR A 134 -13.98 7.44 2.86
CA THR A 134 -14.88 7.94 1.82
C THR A 134 -16.31 8.02 2.35
N VAL A 135 -16.94 9.18 2.19
CA VAL A 135 -18.33 9.46 2.54
C VAL A 135 -19.19 9.28 1.31
N TYR A 136 -20.31 8.59 1.46
CA TYR A 136 -21.26 8.28 0.41
C TYR A 136 -22.65 8.79 0.76
N SER A 137 -23.38 9.24 -0.25
CA SER A 137 -24.81 9.54 -0.19
C SER A 137 -25.62 8.46 -0.92
N LEU A 138 -26.93 8.45 -0.69
CA LEU A 138 -27.84 7.50 -1.32
C LEU A 138 -27.94 7.70 -2.84
N ASP A 139 -27.92 6.59 -3.57
CA ASP A 139 -28.35 6.52 -4.95
C ASP A 139 -29.88 6.38 -5.06
N SER A 140 -30.38 6.24 -6.29
CA SER A 140 -31.81 6.04 -6.56
C SER A 140 -32.35 4.67 -6.14
N ASP A 141 -31.48 3.69 -5.90
CA ASP A 141 -31.84 2.31 -5.58
C ASP A 141 -31.82 2.05 -4.06
N GLY A 142 -31.46 3.06 -3.26
CA GLY A 142 -31.46 3.02 -1.80
C GLY A 142 -30.17 2.45 -1.21
N PHE A 143 -29.04 2.62 -1.91
CA PHE A 143 -27.71 2.25 -1.43
C PHE A 143 -26.79 3.46 -1.37
N TYR A 144 -25.89 3.50 -0.39
CA TYR A 144 -24.87 4.54 -0.26
C TYR A 144 -23.70 4.26 -1.22
N THR A 145 -23.90 4.56 -2.50
CA THR A 145 -22.91 4.30 -3.57
C THR A 145 -22.43 5.58 -4.27
N VAL A 146 -23.09 6.72 -4.05
CA VAL A 146 -22.70 8.00 -4.66
C VAL A 146 -21.62 8.66 -3.80
N PRO A 147 -20.34 8.69 -4.22
CA PRO A 147 -19.26 9.28 -3.42
C PRO A 147 -19.44 10.79 -3.30
N VAL A 148 -19.24 11.32 -2.09
CA VAL A 148 -19.42 12.73 -1.73
C VAL A 148 -18.09 13.38 -1.41
N LYS A 149 -17.27 12.73 -0.58
CA LYS A 149 -16.00 13.27 -0.10
C LYS A 149 -15.06 12.14 0.26
N ALA A 150 -13.77 12.33 0.03
CA ALA A 150 -12.74 11.44 0.53
C ALA A 150 -11.71 12.23 1.35
N PHE A 151 -11.23 11.59 2.41
CA PHE A 151 -10.31 12.17 3.38
C PHE A 151 -9.12 11.23 3.59
N ARG A 152 -7.93 11.82 3.70
CA ARG A 152 -6.73 11.10 4.11
C ARG A 152 -6.82 10.85 5.62
N CYS A 153 -6.59 9.62 6.06
CA CYS A 153 -6.59 9.29 7.48
C CYS A 153 -5.33 8.52 7.88
N SER A 154 -5.16 8.20 9.16
CA SER A 154 -4.21 7.20 9.62
C SER A 154 -4.90 6.23 10.55
N VAL A 155 -4.92 4.95 10.17
CA VAL A 155 -5.40 3.85 10.99
C VAL A 155 -4.25 3.16 11.72
N SER A 156 -4.50 2.07 12.45
CA SER A 156 -3.43 1.31 13.10
C SER A 156 -2.58 0.55 12.08
N LEU A 157 -1.30 0.32 12.42
CA LEU A 157 -0.39 -0.53 11.62
C LEU A 157 -0.73 -2.02 11.71
N ASP A 158 -1.54 -2.41 12.69
CA ASP A 158 -2.00 -3.77 12.94
C ASP A 158 -3.53 -3.84 12.87
N ASP A 159 -4.11 -5.00 13.21
CA ASP A 159 -5.55 -5.21 13.21
C ASP A 159 -6.31 -4.55 14.37
N THR A 160 -5.69 -3.63 15.13
CA THR A 160 -6.34 -2.95 16.26
C THR A 160 -7.51 -2.07 15.80
N THR A 161 -7.42 -1.43 14.64
CA THR A 161 -8.56 -0.84 13.95
C THR A 161 -9.38 -1.98 13.33
N PRO A 162 -10.56 -2.36 13.83
CA PRO A 162 -11.23 -3.58 13.39
C PRO A 162 -11.86 -3.44 11.99
N ALA A 163 -11.88 -4.52 11.21
CA ALA A 163 -12.74 -4.62 10.03
C ALA A 163 -14.18 -4.96 10.42
N GLY A 164 -15.13 -4.50 9.61
CA GLY A 164 -16.55 -4.79 9.76
C GLY A 164 -17.44 -3.57 9.62
N LEU A 165 -18.74 -3.81 9.75
CA LEU A 165 -19.77 -2.77 9.73
C LEU A 165 -20.12 -2.35 11.15
N PHE A 166 -20.00 -1.04 11.41
CA PHE A 166 -20.32 -0.40 12.67
C PHE A 166 -21.25 0.80 12.42
N THR A 167 -21.64 1.46 13.50
CA THR A 167 -22.42 2.71 13.45
C THR A 167 -21.87 3.68 14.48
N THR A 168 -21.73 4.95 14.10
CA THR A 168 -21.36 5.99 15.07
C THR A 168 -22.33 6.03 16.24
N THR A 169 -21.83 6.36 17.44
CA THR A 169 -22.65 6.41 18.67
C THR A 169 -23.04 7.84 19.03
N GLU A 170 -23.79 8.05 20.11
CA GLU A 170 -24.06 9.40 20.64
C GLU A 170 -22.80 10.08 21.23
N LYS A 171 -21.70 9.33 21.43
CA LYS A 171 -20.50 9.84 22.12
C LYS A 171 -19.64 10.68 21.17
N ARG A 172 -19.78 11.99 21.34
CA ARG A 172 -19.07 13.04 20.63
C ARG A 172 -18.41 13.98 21.63
N LEU A 173 -17.09 14.12 21.54
CA LEU A 173 -16.30 14.94 22.45
C LEU A 173 -15.52 15.95 21.62
N GLU A 174 -15.59 17.22 22.00
CA GLU A 174 -14.74 18.24 21.36
C GLU A 174 -13.26 17.96 21.62
N TRP A 175 -12.94 17.45 22.82
CA TRP A 175 -11.61 16.95 23.18
C TRP A 175 -11.74 15.61 23.90
N ALA A 176 -11.03 14.60 23.42
CA ALA A 176 -10.90 13.30 24.08
C ALA A 176 -9.47 13.07 24.53
N ILE A 177 -9.29 12.52 25.73
CA ILE A 177 -8.00 11.95 26.14
C ILE A 177 -7.79 10.62 25.40
N LEU A 178 -6.62 10.45 24.83
CA LEU A 178 -6.24 9.29 24.04
C LEU A 178 -5.14 8.50 24.74
N GLN A 179 -4.93 7.26 24.28
CA GLN A 179 -3.81 6.46 24.74
C GLN A 179 -2.48 7.17 24.43
N GLY A 180 -1.58 7.20 25.42
CA GLY A 180 -0.33 7.95 25.33
C GLY A 180 -0.34 9.30 26.07
N ASN A 181 -1.42 9.62 26.80
CA ASN A 181 -1.58 10.88 27.52
C ASN A 181 -1.54 12.11 26.59
N VAL A 182 -2.17 11.93 25.42
CA VAL A 182 -2.36 12.96 24.39
C VAL A 182 -3.85 13.20 24.20
N TYR A 183 -4.21 14.20 23.42
CA TYR A 183 -5.59 14.61 23.19
C TYR A 183 -5.94 14.57 21.69
N GLY A 184 -7.18 14.20 21.37
CA GLY A 184 -7.75 14.31 20.03
C GLY A 184 -8.90 15.30 20.05
N GLN A 185 -8.91 16.22 19.09
CA GLN A 185 -10.00 17.16 18.87
C GLN A 185 -11.08 16.51 17.99
N TYR A 186 -12.35 16.90 18.19
CA TYR A 186 -13.53 16.41 17.47
C TYR A 186 -13.64 14.88 17.47
N ALA A 187 -13.43 14.27 18.64
CA ALA A 187 -13.50 12.83 18.80
C ALA A 187 -14.94 12.33 18.65
N TYR A 188 -15.16 11.40 17.71
CA TYR A 188 -16.46 10.83 17.40
C TYR A 188 -16.39 9.31 17.40
N GLN A 189 -17.09 8.68 18.34
CA GLN A 189 -17.00 7.25 18.55
C GLN A 189 -17.64 6.45 17.41
N ILE A 190 -16.89 5.48 16.89
CA ILE A 190 -17.37 4.47 15.95
C ILE A 190 -17.80 3.23 16.73
N HIS A 191 -16.90 2.69 17.54
CA HIS A 191 -17.13 1.44 18.28
C HIS A 191 -16.15 1.36 19.45
N GLU A 192 -16.65 1.12 20.66
CA GLU A 192 -15.82 0.96 21.87
C GLU A 192 -14.72 2.05 22.00
N GLY A 193 -13.44 1.65 22.04
CA GLY A 193 -12.30 2.56 22.14
C GLY A 193 -11.89 3.23 20.82
N ILE A 194 -12.63 3.03 19.73
CA ILE A 194 -12.29 3.50 18.38
C ILE A 194 -13.10 4.74 18.02
N TYR A 195 -12.37 5.80 17.69
CA TYR A 195 -12.92 7.12 17.37
C TYR A 195 -12.34 7.61 16.04
N PHE A 196 -13.13 8.38 15.29
CA PHE A 196 -12.55 9.44 14.47
C PHE A 196 -12.05 10.54 15.40
N HIS A 197 -10.86 11.09 15.16
CA HIS A 197 -10.38 12.28 15.88
C HIS A 197 -9.30 12.99 15.06
N SER A 198 -8.98 14.23 15.43
CA SER A 198 -7.85 14.95 14.82
C SER A 198 -6.51 14.26 15.09
N VAL A 199 -5.46 14.61 14.36
CA VAL A 199 -4.08 14.24 14.73
C VAL A 199 -3.82 14.62 16.21
N PRO A 200 -3.05 13.82 16.99
CA PRO A 200 -2.93 14.03 18.43
C PRO A 200 -2.28 15.37 18.83
N TYR A 201 -2.64 15.82 20.02
CA TYR A 201 -2.16 17.03 20.66
C TYR A 201 -1.53 16.67 22.01
N THR A 202 -0.44 17.35 22.36
CA THR A 202 0.26 17.16 23.64
C THR A 202 -0.58 17.61 24.85
N GLU A 203 -1.43 18.63 24.65
CA GLU A 203 -2.37 19.17 25.64
C GLU A 203 -3.67 19.61 24.95
N LYS A 204 -4.73 19.90 25.71
CA LYS A 204 -5.93 20.52 25.14
C LYS A 204 -5.62 21.96 24.72
N GLY A 205 -5.49 22.21 23.43
CA GLY A 205 -5.28 23.54 22.89
C GLY A 205 -4.96 23.48 21.40
N SER A 206 -5.50 24.41 20.62
CA SER A 206 -5.33 24.40 19.15
C SER A 206 -3.87 24.59 18.69
N ASP A 207 -2.98 25.04 19.57
CA ASP A 207 -1.55 25.28 19.34
C ASP A 207 -0.63 24.16 19.90
N LYS A 208 -1.19 22.97 20.17
CA LYS A 208 -0.48 21.84 20.82
C LYS A 208 -0.39 20.58 19.96
N LEU A 209 -0.68 20.69 18.66
CA LEU A 209 -0.65 19.60 17.69
C LEU A 209 0.75 18.99 17.60
N GLU A 210 0.82 17.66 17.59
CA GLU A 210 2.02 16.94 17.21
C GLU A 210 2.18 16.99 15.67
N THR A 211 2.78 18.05 15.14
CA THR A 211 2.88 18.30 13.69
C THR A 211 3.66 17.19 12.95
N TRP A 212 4.57 16.47 13.62
CA TRP A 212 5.22 15.29 13.04
C TRP A 212 4.25 14.11 12.88
N GLU A 213 3.23 13.98 13.72
CA GLU A 213 2.14 13.01 13.52
C GLU A 213 1.20 13.47 12.40
N TYR A 214 1.04 14.79 12.21
CA TYR A 214 0.27 15.33 11.10
C TYR A 214 0.87 14.93 9.76
N ASN A 215 2.20 14.97 9.65
CA ASN A 215 2.92 14.52 8.47
C ASN A 215 2.70 13.04 8.13
N LYS A 216 2.23 12.20 9.07
CA LYS A 216 1.96 10.77 8.86
C LYS A 216 0.54 10.47 8.34
N LEU A 217 -0.31 11.47 8.19
CA LEU A 217 -1.65 11.29 7.60
C LEU A 217 -1.52 10.55 6.26
N GLY A 218 -2.21 9.44 6.09
CA GLY A 218 -2.13 8.54 4.93
C GLY A 218 -1.23 7.34 5.09
N GLU A 219 -0.58 7.22 6.25
CA GLU A 219 0.18 6.05 6.66
C GLU A 219 -0.46 5.44 7.92
N GLY A 220 -0.24 4.14 8.14
CA GLY A 220 -0.62 3.52 9.42
C GLY A 220 0.22 4.10 10.55
N ALA A 221 -0.43 4.73 11.54
CA ALA A 221 0.28 5.43 12.62
C ALA A 221 -0.45 5.40 13.97
N SER A 222 -1.71 4.95 14.01
CA SER A 222 -2.54 5.00 15.22
C SER A 222 -2.44 3.74 16.07
N LEU A 223 -3.01 3.80 17.28
CA LEU A 223 -3.20 2.65 18.18
C LEU A 223 -4.63 2.08 18.07
N GLY A 224 -5.33 2.36 16.97
CA GLY A 224 -6.66 1.81 16.67
C GLY A 224 -7.65 2.85 16.15
N CYS A 225 -7.54 4.12 16.57
CA CYS A 225 -8.42 5.19 16.13
C CYS A 225 -8.14 5.64 14.68
N ILE A 226 -9.06 6.42 14.10
CA ILE A 226 -8.95 7.00 12.77
C ILE A 226 -8.52 8.46 12.90
N ARG A 227 -7.23 8.74 12.69
CA ARG A 227 -6.65 10.09 12.80
C ARG A 227 -6.86 10.86 11.50
N MET A 228 -7.20 12.13 11.57
CA MET A 228 -7.46 13.00 10.40
C MET A 228 -6.99 14.44 10.69
N CYS A 229 -6.86 15.32 9.69
CA CYS A 229 -6.69 16.74 9.97
C CYS A 229 -7.97 17.34 10.59
N VAL A 230 -7.85 18.48 11.27
CA VAL A 230 -8.96 19.12 11.98
C VAL A 230 -10.14 19.40 11.06
N ALA A 231 -9.93 19.99 9.88
CA ALA A 231 -11.04 20.30 8.97
C ALA A 231 -11.82 19.06 8.52
N ASP A 232 -11.13 17.95 8.25
CA ASP A 232 -11.77 16.73 7.76
C ASP A 232 -12.55 16.01 8.86
N VAL A 233 -11.97 15.84 10.06
CA VAL A 233 -12.70 15.21 11.17
C VAL A 233 -13.86 16.09 11.63
N LYS A 234 -13.70 17.41 11.63
CA LYS A 234 -14.76 18.34 11.98
C LYS A 234 -15.92 18.23 11.00
N TRP A 235 -15.65 18.05 9.70
CA TRP A 235 -16.70 17.81 8.72
C TRP A 235 -17.51 16.56 9.07
N ILE A 236 -16.86 15.44 9.39
CA ILE A 236 -17.56 14.21 9.82
C ILE A 236 -18.34 14.46 11.11
N TYR A 237 -17.72 15.10 12.09
CA TYR A 237 -18.32 15.45 13.36
C TYR A 237 -19.62 16.25 13.14
N GLU A 238 -19.61 17.28 12.30
CA GLU A 238 -20.75 18.17 12.08
C GLU A 238 -21.82 17.59 11.16
N ASN A 239 -21.46 16.77 10.16
CA ASN A 239 -22.38 16.33 9.10
C ASN A 239 -22.89 14.89 9.26
N CYS A 240 -22.23 14.04 10.07
CA CYS A 240 -22.65 12.65 10.29
C CYS A 240 -23.36 12.50 11.64
N MET A 241 -24.65 12.20 11.63
CA MET A 241 -25.43 12.00 12.86
C MET A 241 -25.15 10.64 13.52
N PRO A 242 -25.41 10.47 14.83
CA PRO A 242 -25.34 9.17 15.48
C PRO A 242 -26.17 8.14 14.72
N GLY A 243 -25.65 6.93 14.56
CA GLY A 243 -26.24 5.89 13.70
C GLY A 243 -25.73 5.89 12.26
N THR A 244 -24.87 6.83 11.87
CA THR A 244 -24.17 6.78 10.56
C THR A 244 -23.39 5.47 10.44
N GLN A 245 -23.63 4.72 9.37
CA GLN A 245 -22.90 3.48 9.12
C GLN A 245 -21.43 3.77 8.80
N VAL A 246 -20.54 2.99 9.40
CA VAL A 246 -19.09 3.03 9.15
C VAL A 246 -18.63 1.62 8.82
N TYR A 247 -18.24 1.38 7.58
CA TYR A 247 -17.73 0.10 7.12
C TYR A 247 -16.21 0.15 6.97
N LEU A 248 -15.50 -0.61 7.78
CA LEU A 248 -14.05 -0.74 7.73
C LEU A 248 -13.68 -2.01 6.98
N PHE A 249 -12.84 -1.89 5.97
CA PHE A 249 -12.45 -2.99 5.09
C PHE A 249 -11.02 -2.81 4.58
N ASP A 250 -10.50 -3.86 3.97
CA ASP A 250 -9.21 -3.83 3.28
C ASP A 250 -9.44 -4.04 1.80
N SER A 251 -8.81 -3.20 1.00
CA SER A 251 -8.74 -3.35 -0.44
C SER A 251 -7.50 -2.65 -0.96
N ASP A 252 -6.95 -3.11 -2.07
CA ASP A 252 -5.96 -2.35 -2.84
C ASP A 252 -6.59 -1.19 -3.61
N TYR A 253 -7.93 -1.06 -3.57
CA TYR A 253 -8.64 0.03 -4.21
C TYR A 253 -8.70 1.25 -3.30
N PRO A 254 -8.11 2.39 -3.66
CA PRO A 254 -8.23 3.59 -2.84
C PRO A 254 -9.68 4.11 -2.74
N GLY A 255 -10.54 3.72 -3.69
CA GLY A 255 -11.93 4.14 -3.77
C GLY A 255 -12.18 5.01 -5.00
N PRO A 256 -13.46 5.36 -5.26
CA PRO A 256 -13.89 6.04 -6.48
C PRO A 256 -13.39 7.49 -6.60
N LEU A 257 -12.97 8.10 -5.49
CA LEU A 257 -12.37 9.43 -5.47
C LEU A 257 -10.83 9.40 -5.43
N GLY A 258 -10.24 8.21 -5.57
CA GLY A 258 -8.79 8.01 -5.52
C GLY A 258 -8.20 8.30 -4.14
N ARG A 259 -6.90 8.61 -4.12
CA ARG A 259 -6.14 8.95 -2.91
C ARG A 259 -6.18 10.45 -2.65
N PRO A 260 -6.84 10.94 -1.59
CA PRO A 260 -6.80 12.35 -1.23
C PRO A 260 -5.37 12.79 -0.91
N GLN A 261 -4.99 13.94 -1.44
CA GLN A 261 -3.70 14.54 -1.12
C GLN A 261 -3.69 15.05 0.33
N GLN A 262 -2.50 15.04 0.93
CA GLN A 262 -2.34 15.63 2.26
C GLN A 262 -2.48 17.14 2.19
N PRO A 263 -3.39 17.76 2.96
CA PRO A 263 -3.64 19.19 2.85
C PRO A 263 -2.38 20.04 3.13
N TYR A 264 -1.46 19.58 3.96
CA TYR A 264 -0.23 20.33 4.21
C TYR A 264 0.90 19.38 4.58
N VAL A 265 2.15 19.78 4.35
CA VAL A 265 3.33 19.05 4.82
C VAL A 265 4.24 20.03 5.54
N PHE A 266 4.47 19.79 6.83
CA PHE A 266 5.41 20.58 7.62
C PHE A 266 6.84 20.24 7.21
N THR A 267 7.63 21.25 6.81
CA THR A 267 9.07 21.10 6.59
C THR A 267 9.85 21.14 7.90
N GLU A 268 9.38 21.92 8.87
CA GLU A 268 9.91 22.02 10.23
C GLU A 268 8.80 21.61 11.21
N THR A 269 8.97 20.49 11.91
CA THR A 269 7.93 19.94 12.81
C THR A 269 7.94 20.57 14.20
N ASP A 270 8.90 21.46 14.50
CA ASP A 270 8.86 22.28 15.70
C ASP A 270 7.99 23.53 15.52
N ASP A 271 7.42 23.71 14.31
CA ASP A 271 6.79 24.95 13.89
C ASP A 271 5.30 24.98 14.29
N THR A 272 4.94 25.99 15.08
CA THR A 272 3.60 26.42 15.50
C THR A 272 2.82 25.53 16.49
N GLY A 273 2.80 24.20 16.30
CA GLY A 273 1.85 23.33 17.00
C GLY A 273 0.38 23.51 16.56
N TRP A 274 0.12 24.18 15.43
CA TRP A 274 -1.23 24.37 14.91
C TRP A 274 -1.54 23.42 13.77
N ASP A 275 -2.78 22.95 13.68
CA ASP A 275 -3.28 22.33 12.45
C ASP A 275 -3.55 23.45 11.42
N PRO A 276 -2.95 23.41 10.21
CA PRO A 276 -3.13 24.44 9.19
C PRO A 276 -4.57 24.57 8.70
N THR A 277 -5.39 23.56 8.97
CA THR A 277 -6.80 23.48 8.58
C THR A 277 -7.76 23.85 9.71
N ASP A 278 -7.26 24.09 10.94
CA ASP A 278 -8.08 24.54 12.07
C ASP A 278 -8.42 26.04 11.94
N THR A 279 -9.70 26.38 11.87
CA THR A 279 -10.17 27.77 11.71
C THR A 279 -10.29 28.54 13.03
N THR A 280 -9.76 27.99 14.14
CA THR A 280 -9.84 28.62 15.46
C THR A 280 -9.06 29.96 15.51
N PRO A 281 -9.60 31.03 16.13
CA PRO A 281 -8.91 32.30 16.26
C PRO A 281 -7.54 32.17 16.93
N GLY A 282 -6.55 32.91 16.43
CA GLY A 282 -5.17 32.84 16.91
C GLY A 282 -4.28 31.85 16.15
N ASN A 283 -4.86 31.08 15.21
CA ASN A 283 -4.09 30.27 14.29
C ASN A 283 -3.10 31.16 13.50
N PRO A 284 -1.78 30.88 13.49
CA PRO A 284 -0.77 31.67 12.80
C PRO A 284 -0.92 31.66 11.27
N PHE A 285 -1.71 30.74 10.71
CA PHE A 285 -2.08 30.73 9.29
C PHE A 285 -3.14 31.80 8.95
N ALA A 286 -3.76 32.46 9.95
CA ALA A 286 -4.72 33.54 9.75
C ALA A 286 -4.11 34.75 9.03
N GLY A 287 -4.93 35.44 8.23
CA GLY A 287 -4.48 36.55 7.37
C GLY A 287 -3.81 36.09 6.08
N THR A 288 -3.62 34.78 5.88
CA THR A 288 -3.04 34.19 4.67
C THR A 288 -4.06 33.28 4.00
N ALA A 289 -4.57 33.70 2.85
CA ALA A 289 -5.36 32.82 2.01
C ALA A 289 -4.46 31.73 1.40
N ALA A 290 -4.88 30.48 1.50
CA ALA A 290 -4.05 29.33 1.14
C ALA A 290 -4.84 28.22 0.44
N ILE A 291 -4.13 27.50 -0.43
CA ILE A 291 -4.58 26.24 -1.02
C ILE A 291 -3.69 25.14 -0.43
N TYR A 292 -4.32 24.25 0.30
CA TYR A 292 -3.75 23.10 0.97
C TYR A 292 -4.01 21.85 0.12
N GLY A 293 -3.05 20.93 0.02
CA GLY A 293 -3.21 19.64 -0.67
C GLY A 293 -2.87 19.66 -2.15
N ALA A 294 -2.78 20.83 -2.77
CA ALA A 294 -2.25 20.97 -4.12
C ALA A 294 -0.71 20.89 -4.08
N VAL A 295 -0.17 19.67 -4.13
CA VAL A 295 1.27 19.36 -4.14
C VAL A 295 1.62 18.52 -5.36
N SER A 296 2.72 18.85 -6.05
CA SER A 296 3.25 18.02 -7.14
C SER A 296 3.68 16.66 -6.64
N HIS A 297 3.29 15.59 -7.34
CA HIS A 297 3.62 14.21 -7.00
C HIS A 297 3.60 13.32 -8.24
N SER A 298 3.98 12.05 -8.07
CA SER A 298 3.87 11.04 -9.13
C SER A 298 2.75 10.06 -8.83
N ILE A 299 2.11 9.55 -9.88
CA ILE A 299 1.15 8.44 -9.84
C ILE A 299 1.57 7.38 -10.87
N GLU A 300 1.18 6.13 -10.65
CA GLU A 300 1.40 5.08 -11.66
C GLU A 300 0.39 5.19 -12.81
N VAL A 301 0.74 4.68 -13.98
CA VAL A 301 -0.19 4.55 -15.11
C VAL A 301 -1.41 3.75 -14.66
N GLY A 302 -2.60 4.27 -15.00
CA GLY A 302 -3.87 3.67 -14.64
C GLY A 302 -4.35 4.02 -13.23
N GLU A 303 -3.51 4.61 -12.36
CA GLU A 303 -3.90 4.95 -10.99
C GLU A 303 -5.04 5.99 -10.99
N PRO A 304 -6.17 5.73 -10.31
CA PRO A 304 -7.29 6.67 -10.25
C PRO A 304 -6.88 8.03 -9.66
N PHE A 305 -7.16 9.10 -10.40
CA PHE A 305 -6.79 10.46 -10.03
C PHE A 305 -7.98 11.41 -10.13
N ASP A 306 -8.35 12.04 -9.01
CA ASP A 306 -9.29 13.16 -8.95
C ASP A 306 -8.53 14.42 -8.51
N SER A 307 -8.61 15.48 -9.31
CA SER A 307 -7.83 16.69 -9.07
C SER A 307 -8.29 17.48 -7.84
N LYS A 308 -9.50 17.29 -7.33
CA LYS A 308 -10.02 18.04 -6.17
C LYS A 308 -9.92 17.27 -4.86
N THR A 309 -9.78 15.95 -4.90
CA THR A 309 -9.73 15.10 -3.72
C THR A 309 -8.54 15.46 -2.80
N GLY A 310 -8.85 15.80 -1.54
CA GLY A 310 -7.85 16.21 -0.53
C GLY A 310 -7.33 17.63 -0.67
N VAL A 311 -7.80 18.41 -1.66
CA VAL A 311 -7.43 19.82 -1.82
C VAL A 311 -8.41 20.68 -1.04
N LEU A 312 -7.89 21.50 -0.12
CA LEU A 312 -8.68 22.44 0.67
C LEU A 312 -8.26 23.87 0.34
N ALA A 313 -9.20 24.81 0.44
CA ALA A 313 -8.91 26.23 0.28
C ALA A 313 -9.46 27.01 1.47
N PHE A 314 -8.66 27.93 2.02
CA PHE A 314 -9.06 28.82 3.11
C PHE A 314 -8.79 30.27 2.74
N SER A 315 -9.76 31.15 3.00
CA SER A 315 -9.61 32.60 2.79
C SER A 315 -8.66 33.23 3.80
N SER A 316 -8.30 34.49 3.61
CA SER A 316 -7.52 35.23 4.62
C SER A 316 -8.23 35.34 5.98
N ASP A 317 -9.56 35.18 5.98
CA ASP A 317 -10.42 35.24 7.16
C ASP A 317 -10.63 33.86 7.82
N MET A 318 -9.85 32.85 7.43
CA MET A 318 -9.93 31.46 7.92
C MET A 318 -11.28 30.78 7.65
N GLU A 319 -12.01 31.23 6.64
CA GLU A 319 -13.21 30.51 6.19
C GLU A 319 -12.78 29.36 5.28
N ASN A 320 -13.40 28.20 5.44
CA ASN A 320 -13.25 27.12 4.47
C ASN A 320 -14.00 27.51 3.19
N VAL A 321 -13.25 27.69 2.10
CA VAL A 321 -13.73 28.11 0.79
C VAL A 321 -13.44 27.08 -0.29
N THR A 322 -13.26 25.82 0.12
CA THR A 322 -12.97 24.70 -0.78
C THR A 322 -14.01 24.57 -1.89
N ASP A 323 -15.29 24.84 -1.61
CA ASP A 323 -16.37 24.81 -2.62
C ASP A 323 -16.23 25.90 -3.69
N ARG A 324 -15.41 26.94 -3.44
CA ARG A 324 -15.08 28.02 -4.39
C ARG A 324 -13.81 27.72 -5.19
N LEU A 325 -13.12 26.60 -4.93
CA LEU A 325 -11.88 26.24 -5.60
C LEU A 325 -12.12 25.84 -7.06
N MET A 326 -11.35 26.45 -7.94
CA MET A 326 -11.34 26.19 -9.38
C MET A 326 -10.04 25.46 -9.75
N VAL A 327 -10.12 24.54 -10.72
CA VAL A 327 -8.98 23.78 -11.22
C VAL A 327 -8.93 23.93 -12.74
N GLU A 328 -7.80 24.41 -13.24
CA GLU A 328 -7.46 24.44 -14.66
C GLU A 328 -6.45 23.34 -14.98
N GLY A 329 -6.56 22.75 -16.18
CA GLY A 329 -5.75 21.60 -16.61
C GLY A 329 -6.47 20.26 -16.42
N THR A 330 -5.89 19.21 -17.02
CA THR A 330 -6.37 17.83 -16.96
C THR A 330 -5.18 16.88 -16.90
N VAL A 331 -5.31 15.78 -16.17
CA VAL A 331 -4.30 14.72 -16.11
C VAL A 331 -4.83 13.53 -16.91
N ASP A 332 -4.07 13.09 -17.91
CA ASP A 332 -4.29 11.79 -18.55
C ASP A 332 -3.48 10.73 -17.78
N ASN A 333 -4.15 9.99 -16.91
CA ASN A 333 -3.51 8.95 -16.10
C ASN A 333 -3.18 7.68 -16.89
N GLN A 334 -3.47 7.60 -18.19
CA GLN A 334 -3.17 6.44 -19.02
C GLN A 334 -1.86 6.55 -19.78
N THR A 335 -1.29 7.76 -19.84
CA THR A 335 -0.11 8.06 -20.65
C THR A 335 0.99 8.61 -19.75
N PRO A 336 2.18 7.96 -19.66
CA PRO A 336 3.32 8.52 -18.95
C PRO A 336 3.65 9.94 -19.43
N GLY A 337 3.92 10.83 -18.48
CA GLY A 337 4.15 12.23 -18.79
C GLY A 337 3.95 13.14 -17.59
N GLU A 338 4.21 14.42 -17.80
CA GLU A 338 4.01 15.45 -16.78
C GLU A 338 2.82 16.35 -17.17
N TYR A 339 1.85 16.44 -16.25
CA TYR A 339 0.60 17.16 -16.44
C TYR A 339 0.50 18.31 -15.46
N LYS A 340 0.31 19.52 -15.97
CA LYS A 340 0.16 20.72 -15.14
C LYS A 340 -1.29 20.90 -14.69
N LEU A 341 -1.48 21.18 -13.41
CA LEU A 341 -2.74 21.66 -12.84
C LEU A 341 -2.56 23.02 -12.18
N SER A 342 -3.55 23.88 -12.32
CA SER A 342 -3.58 25.23 -11.76
C SER A 342 -4.81 25.39 -10.89
N TYR A 343 -4.60 25.39 -9.57
CA TYR A 343 -5.64 25.56 -8.56
C TYR A 343 -5.77 27.02 -8.20
N TYR A 344 -6.99 27.54 -8.15
CA TYR A 344 -7.18 28.92 -7.72
C TYR A 344 -8.55 29.21 -7.14
N PHE A 345 -8.61 30.27 -6.36
CA PHE A 345 -9.84 30.94 -5.97
C PHE A 345 -9.56 32.44 -5.81
N TYR A 346 -10.63 33.24 -5.64
CA TYR A 346 -10.50 34.66 -5.39
C TYR A 346 -10.79 34.98 -3.93
N ASP A 347 -9.83 35.61 -3.28
CA ASP A 347 -9.91 36.11 -1.91
C ASP A 347 -9.85 37.63 -1.93
N ASN A 348 -10.91 38.32 -1.49
CA ASN A 348 -10.99 39.77 -1.48
C ASN A 348 -10.60 40.44 -2.83
N GLY A 349 -10.97 39.79 -3.94
CA GLY A 349 -10.66 40.24 -5.32
C GLY A 349 -9.26 39.87 -5.82
N LYS A 350 -8.39 39.31 -4.97
CA LYS A 350 -7.07 38.81 -5.34
C LYS A 350 -7.15 37.33 -5.73
N LYS A 351 -6.56 36.96 -6.87
CA LYS A 351 -6.42 35.55 -7.27
C LYS A 351 -5.34 34.88 -6.40
N ILE A 352 -5.72 33.86 -5.66
CA ILE A 352 -4.81 32.94 -4.97
C ILE A 352 -4.61 31.77 -5.92
N LEU A 353 -3.38 31.51 -6.33
CA LEU A 353 -3.04 30.54 -7.36
C LEU A 353 -1.97 29.57 -6.83
N ARG A 354 -2.15 28.29 -7.10
CA ARG A 354 -1.19 27.23 -6.84
C ARG A 354 -1.08 26.34 -8.08
N ASP A 355 0.09 26.37 -8.71
CA ASP A 355 0.41 25.48 -9.82
C ASP A 355 1.13 24.23 -9.29
N ILE A 356 0.74 23.06 -9.79
CA ILE A 356 1.40 21.79 -9.52
C ILE A 356 1.59 20.98 -10.80
N TYR A 357 2.44 19.95 -10.70
CA TYR A 357 2.71 18.99 -11.75
C TYR A 357 2.45 17.59 -11.24
N ILE A 358 1.64 16.83 -11.95
CA ILE A 358 1.40 15.41 -11.71
C ILE A 358 2.20 14.64 -12.74
N THR A 359 3.13 13.81 -12.27
CA THR A 359 3.93 12.95 -13.15
C THR A 359 3.31 11.56 -13.19
N VAL A 360 2.76 11.16 -14.32
CA VAL A 360 2.33 9.78 -14.56
C VAL A 360 3.56 8.98 -14.98
N LYS A 361 3.86 7.91 -14.26
CA LYS A 361 5.01 7.03 -14.48
C LYS A 361 4.55 5.61 -14.74
N ASP A 362 5.39 4.88 -15.44
CA ASP A 362 5.26 3.44 -15.58
C ASP A 362 6.49 2.82 -14.93
N THR A 363 6.29 2.16 -13.79
CA THR A 363 7.36 1.50 -13.03
C THR A 363 7.21 -0.01 -12.98
N GLU A 364 6.12 -0.56 -13.53
CA GLU A 364 5.87 -1.99 -13.52
C GLU A 364 6.58 -2.65 -14.69
N PRO A 365 7.50 -3.62 -14.45
CA PRO A 365 8.14 -4.31 -15.54
C PRO A 365 7.15 -5.20 -16.30
N PRO A 366 7.31 -5.34 -17.61
CA PRO A 366 6.65 -6.38 -18.38
C PRO A 366 6.90 -7.77 -17.80
N VAL A 367 6.03 -8.71 -18.15
CA VAL A 367 6.11 -10.11 -17.70
C VAL A 367 6.10 -11.07 -18.88
N ILE A 368 7.03 -12.03 -18.87
CA ILE A 368 6.96 -13.22 -19.72
C ILE A 368 6.08 -14.24 -18.99
N THR A 369 4.97 -14.64 -19.62
CA THR A 369 3.97 -15.56 -19.06
C THR A 369 4.13 -16.98 -19.58
N GLU A 370 4.64 -17.13 -20.81
CA GLU A 370 4.90 -18.42 -21.44
C GLU A 370 6.21 -18.35 -22.22
N ALA A 371 7.12 -19.30 -22.00
CA ALA A 371 8.32 -19.50 -22.79
C ALA A 371 8.78 -20.96 -22.67
N PRO A 372 9.28 -21.59 -23.74
CA PRO A 372 9.77 -22.96 -23.69
C PRO A 372 11.15 -23.05 -23.02
N ASP A 373 11.43 -24.18 -22.37
CA ASP A 373 12.78 -24.49 -21.89
C ASP A 373 13.71 -24.90 -23.05
N GLU A 374 13.15 -25.55 -24.08
CA GLU A 374 13.88 -26.08 -25.23
C GLU A 374 13.07 -25.95 -26.54
N LEU A 375 13.74 -25.60 -27.64
CA LEU A 375 13.19 -25.48 -29.00
C LEU A 375 14.07 -26.22 -30.02
N HIS A 376 13.47 -27.15 -30.77
CA HIS A 376 14.14 -27.84 -31.88
C HIS A 376 13.77 -27.18 -33.21
N LEU A 377 14.76 -26.60 -33.90
CA LEU A 377 14.59 -25.84 -35.13
C LEU A 377 15.27 -26.58 -36.29
N ARG A 378 14.47 -27.27 -37.12
CA ARG A 378 14.95 -28.03 -38.28
C ARG A 378 15.07 -27.16 -39.54
N GLY A 379 16.20 -27.27 -40.22
CA GLY A 379 16.46 -26.56 -41.47
C GLY A 379 16.72 -25.06 -41.30
N CYS A 380 16.92 -24.59 -40.07
CA CYS A 380 17.32 -23.22 -39.77
C CYS A 380 18.85 -23.13 -39.78
N HIS A 381 19.41 -22.20 -40.54
CA HIS A 381 20.86 -22.06 -40.77
C HIS A 381 21.50 -20.98 -39.91
N GLY A 382 20.86 -20.63 -38.79
CA GLY A 382 21.39 -19.65 -37.84
C GLY A 382 21.26 -18.19 -38.27
N ASP A 383 20.44 -17.85 -39.27
CA ASP A 383 20.10 -16.45 -39.57
C ASP A 383 19.41 -15.82 -38.35
N ALA A 384 19.92 -14.67 -37.91
CA ALA A 384 19.50 -14.03 -36.67
C ALA A 384 18.03 -13.60 -36.69
N ASP A 385 17.55 -13.07 -37.82
CA ASP A 385 16.16 -12.61 -37.97
C ASP A 385 15.20 -13.79 -38.03
N GLU A 386 15.56 -14.87 -38.73
CA GLU A 386 14.79 -16.11 -38.78
C GLU A 386 14.67 -16.77 -37.38
N LEU A 387 15.79 -16.91 -36.67
CA LEU A 387 15.83 -17.46 -35.32
C LEU A 387 14.98 -16.64 -34.36
N ALA A 388 15.16 -15.31 -34.36
CA ALA A 388 14.40 -14.42 -33.49
C ALA A 388 12.90 -14.50 -33.76
N ALA A 389 12.48 -14.54 -35.03
CA ALA A 389 11.08 -14.69 -35.39
C ALA A 389 10.47 -16.02 -34.88
N LEU A 390 11.24 -17.11 -34.91
CA LEU A 390 10.80 -18.41 -34.41
C LEU A 390 10.72 -18.46 -32.89
N ILE A 391 11.70 -17.87 -32.20
CA ILE A 391 11.71 -17.75 -30.74
C ILE A 391 10.53 -16.87 -30.29
N ALA A 392 10.35 -15.67 -30.88
CA ALA A 392 9.28 -14.75 -30.55
C ALA A 392 7.88 -15.38 -30.67
N ARG A 393 7.66 -16.28 -31.64
CA ARG A 393 6.39 -17.00 -31.81
C ARG A 393 6.05 -17.96 -30.67
N ASN A 394 7.06 -18.41 -29.93
CA ASN A 394 6.90 -19.36 -28.84
C ASN A 394 6.99 -18.70 -27.46
N VAL A 395 7.16 -17.38 -27.41
CA VAL A 395 7.21 -16.61 -26.16
C VAL A 395 6.01 -15.68 -26.10
N THR A 396 5.27 -15.74 -24.98
CA THR A 396 4.16 -14.84 -24.70
C THR A 396 4.56 -13.88 -23.58
N ALA A 397 4.59 -12.59 -23.89
CA ALA A 397 4.87 -11.52 -22.93
C ALA A 397 3.75 -10.46 -22.91
N PHE A 398 3.59 -9.80 -21.77
CA PHE A 398 2.61 -8.75 -21.54
C PHE A 398 3.24 -7.56 -20.83
N ASP A 399 2.74 -6.37 -21.17
CA ASP A 399 2.98 -5.12 -20.45
C ASP A 399 1.61 -4.64 -19.91
N GLY A 400 1.40 -4.74 -18.60
CA GLY A 400 0.07 -4.77 -18.01
C GLY A 400 -0.83 -5.83 -18.68
N ASP A 401 -2.01 -5.41 -19.17
CA ASP A 401 -2.94 -6.27 -19.91
C ASP A 401 -2.65 -6.34 -21.42
N LYS A 402 -1.66 -5.59 -21.92
CA LYS A 402 -1.36 -5.49 -23.35
C LYS A 402 -0.36 -6.57 -23.75
N LYS A 403 -0.76 -7.46 -24.65
CA LYS A 403 0.16 -8.44 -25.23
C LYS A 403 1.25 -7.74 -26.04
N ILE A 404 2.51 -8.08 -25.75
CA ILE A 404 3.65 -7.64 -26.53
C ILE A 404 3.71 -8.46 -27.82
N ILE A 405 3.71 -7.77 -28.96
CA ILE A 405 3.69 -8.38 -30.30
C ILE A 405 4.92 -8.04 -31.14
N SER A 406 5.72 -7.08 -30.68
CA SER A 406 6.99 -6.67 -31.28
C SER A 406 8.16 -7.35 -30.57
N TYR A 407 9.25 -7.56 -31.32
CA TYR A 407 10.50 -8.08 -30.77
C TYR A 407 11.69 -7.30 -31.34
N ASP A 408 12.74 -7.21 -30.54
CA ASP A 408 14.04 -6.69 -30.92
C ASP A 408 15.10 -7.79 -30.78
N VAL A 409 16.13 -7.72 -31.61
CA VAL A 409 17.20 -8.73 -31.65
C VAL A 409 18.51 -8.08 -31.23
N ILE A 410 19.21 -8.72 -30.30
CA ILE A 410 20.65 -8.52 -30.11
C ILE A 410 21.33 -9.59 -30.98
N PRO A 411 22.03 -9.19 -32.05
CA PRO A 411 22.53 -10.13 -33.05
C PRO A 411 23.66 -11.00 -32.50
N GLN A 412 24.00 -12.04 -33.24
CA GLN A 412 25.10 -12.94 -32.94
C GLN A 412 26.43 -12.17 -32.90
N THR A 413 27.09 -12.14 -31.74
CA THR A 413 28.43 -11.53 -31.56
C THR A 413 29.29 -12.40 -30.63
N GLU A 414 30.62 -12.23 -30.72
CA GLU A 414 31.60 -12.91 -29.84
C GLU A 414 31.81 -12.18 -28.50
N GLU A 415 31.38 -10.92 -28.37
CA GLU A 415 31.51 -10.11 -27.14
C GLU A 415 30.26 -10.22 -26.27
N ALA A 416 30.37 -10.94 -25.15
CA ALA A 416 29.29 -11.02 -24.16
C ALA A 416 29.09 -9.67 -23.45
N GLY A 417 27.83 -9.23 -23.33
CA GLY A 417 27.44 -8.15 -22.42
C GLY A 417 27.15 -6.80 -23.06
N VAL A 418 26.54 -6.76 -24.25
CA VAL A 418 25.93 -5.51 -24.75
C VAL A 418 24.70 -5.21 -23.89
N ASP A 419 24.80 -4.21 -23.01
CA ASP A 419 23.61 -3.68 -22.36
C ASP A 419 22.76 -3.01 -23.43
N ASP A 420 21.54 -3.51 -23.61
CA ASP A 420 20.61 -2.98 -24.60
C ASP A 420 20.02 -1.66 -24.11
N ASP A 421 20.76 -0.57 -24.34
CA ASP A 421 20.34 0.80 -24.03
C ASP A 421 19.35 1.37 -25.06
N ARG A 422 18.92 0.57 -26.05
CA ARG A 422 18.00 1.05 -27.10
C ARG A 422 16.69 1.46 -26.44
N THR A 423 16.26 2.67 -26.72
CA THR A 423 14.93 3.15 -26.34
C THR A 423 13.92 2.64 -27.35
N THR A 424 12.74 2.25 -26.89
CA THR A 424 11.69 1.68 -27.74
C THR A 424 10.45 2.57 -27.69
N GLU A 425 9.79 2.75 -28.84
CA GLU A 425 8.53 3.51 -28.90
C GLU A 425 7.32 2.65 -28.46
N ASN A 426 7.50 1.33 -28.39
CA ASN A 426 6.51 0.37 -27.92
C ASN A 426 7.20 -0.69 -27.05
N PRO A 427 6.47 -1.40 -26.17
CA PRO A 427 7.00 -2.57 -25.49
C PRO A 427 7.48 -3.64 -26.48
N VAL A 428 8.60 -4.30 -26.19
CA VAL A 428 9.22 -5.32 -27.06
C VAL A 428 9.67 -6.54 -26.26
N LEU A 429 9.69 -7.69 -26.93
CA LEU A 429 10.46 -8.85 -26.49
C LEU A 429 11.88 -8.74 -27.04
N VAL A 430 12.88 -8.58 -26.19
CA VAL A 430 14.29 -8.59 -26.59
C VAL A 430 14.79 -10.04 -26.61
N ILE A 431 15.35 -10.45 -27.74
CA ILE A 431 15.95 -11.77 -27.95
C ILE A 431 17.45 -11.61 -28.14
N ASP A 432 18.21 -12.18 -27.21
CA ASP A 432 19.67 -12.16 -27.22
C ASP A 432 20.23 -13.46 -27.82
N LEU A 433 20.82 -13.32 -29.01
CA LEU A 433 21.46 -14.39 -29.77
C LEU A 433 22.98 -14.39 -29.62
N THR A 434 23.53 -13.64 -28.66
CA THR A 434 24.97 -13.62 -28.37
C THR A 434 25.47 -15.04 -28.10
N GLY A 435 26.56 -15.45 -28.77
CA GLY A 435 27.12 -16.79 -28.66
C GLY A 435 26.45 -17.89 -29.50
N VAL A 436 25.35 -17.61 -30.21
CA VAL A 436 24.78 -18.54 -31.22
C VAL A 436 25.64 -18.51 -32.48
N GLN A 437 25.92 -19.67 -33.06
CA GLN A 437 26.68 -19.82 -34.32
C GLN A 437 25.76 -20.23 -35.47
N GLU A 438 26.16 -19.95 -36.72
CA GLU A 438 25.46 -20.35 -37.95
C GLU A 438 25.60 -21.86 -38.30
N THR A 439 26.01 -22.69 -37.34
CA THR A 439 26.22 -24.13 -37.55
C THR A 439 25.20 -24.95 -36.76
N PRO A 440 24.85 -26.18 -37.22
CA PRO A 440 24.04 -27.09 -36.43
C PRO A 440 24.67 -27.36 -35.06
N GLY A 441 23.87 -27.32 -34.01
CA GLY A 441 24.34 -27.39 -32.64
C GLY A 441 23.28 -27.01 -31.62
N THR A 442 23.66 -27.10 -30.34
CA THR A 442 22.82 -26.67 -29.23
C THR A 442 23.39 -25.38 -28.65
N TYR A 443 22.54 -24.35 -28.52
CA TYR A 443 22.90 -23.04 -28.02
C TYR A 443 21.94 -22.60 -26.92
N GLU A 444 22.40 -21.78 -25.99
CA GLU A 444 21.55 -21.09 -25.01
C GLU A 444 21.28 -19.68 -25.54
N VAL A 445 20.00 -19.33 -25.64
CA VAL A 445 19.56 -17.96 -25.94
C VAL A 445 18.85 -17.41 -24.72
N SER A 446 18.88 -16.09 -24.57
CA SER A 446 18.12 -15.43 -23.52
C SER A 446 17.10 -14.47 -24.12
N CYS A 447 15.98 -14.28 -23.43
CA CYS A 447 15.00 -13.28 -23.81
C CYS A 447 14.42 -12.61 -22.56
N TYR A 448 14.03 -11.36 -22.71
CA TYR A 448 13.34 -10.59 -21.68
C TYR A 448 12.39 -9.59 -22.38
N ALA A 449 11.32 -9.20 -21.71
CA ALA A 449 10.45 -8.14 -22.19
C ALA A 449 10.89 -6.78 -21.61
N LYS A 450 10.71 -5.72 -22.39
CA LYS A 450 11.08 -4.35 -22.04
C LYS A 450 9.99 -3.38 -22.50
N ASP A 451 9.59 -2.46 -21.64
CA ASP A 451 8.58 -1.44 -21.96
C ASP A 451 9.21 -0.12 -22.46
N THR A 452 8.36 0.88 -22.67
CA THR A 452 8.79 2.23 -23.10
C THR A 452 9.42 3.07 -21.99
N ALA A 453 9.26 2.66 -20.73
CA ALA A 453 9.89 3.28 -19.57
C ALA A 453 11.24 2.62 -19.21
N ASP A 454 11.70 1.66 -20.02
CA ASP A 454 12.91 0.85 -19.84
C ASP A 454 12.85 -0.09 -18.62
N ASN A 455 11.66 -0.38 -18.09
CA ASN A 455 11.51 -1.48 -17.14
C ASN A 455 11.66 -2.81 -17.87
N ARG A 456 12.31 -3.77 -17.22
CA ARG A 456 12.65 -5.07 -17.82
C ARG A 456 12.07 -6.22 -17.02
N SER A 457 11.52 -7.20 -17.71
CA SER A 457 11.12 -8.47 -17.11
C SER A 457 12.33 -9.22 -16.55
N THR A 458 12.06 -10.29 -15.80
CA THR A 458 13.07 -11.32 -15.56
C THR A 458 13.56 -11.90 -16.89
N VAL A 459 14.85 -12.23 -16.95
CA VAL A 459 15.45 -12.89 -18.12
C VAL A 459 15.06 -14.37 -18.12
N TRP A 460 14.53 -14.83 -19.25
CA TRP A 460 14.26 -16.23 -19.53
C TRP A 460 15.37 -16.82 -20.39
N LYS A 461 15.75 -18.07 -20.13
CA LYS A 461 16.75 -18.81 -20.91
C LYS A 461 16.07 -19.94 -21.67
N ILE A 462 16.40 -20.06 -22.95
CA ILE A 462 15.85 -21.10 -23.84
C ILE A 462 17.03 -21.86 -24.44
N THR A 463 16.96 -23.18 -24.40
CA THR A 463 17.88 -24.04 -25.16
C THR A 463 17.37 -24.17 -26.58
N ILE A 464 18.16 -23.79 -27.59
CA ILE A 464 17.82 -24.02 -29.00
C ILE A 464 18.69 -25.12 -29.58
N ALA A 465 18.08 -26.07 -30.29
CA ALA A 465 18.77 -27.11 -31.05
C ALA A 465 18.57 -26.85 -32.55
N LEU A 466 19.63 -26.46 -33.24
CA LEU A 466 19.66 -26.27 -34.69
C LEU A 466 19.98 -27.63 -35.35
N GLU A 467 18.99 -28.20 -36.03
CA GLU A 467 19.08 -29.51 -36.71
C GLU A 467 19.15 -29.32 -38.24
N GLU A 468 19.94 -30.17 -38.92
CA GLU A 468 20.03 -30.23 -40.39
C GLU A 468 18.69 -30.54 -41.09
#